data_AF-A0A2I0CTK0-F1
#
_entry.id   AF-A0A2I0CTK0-F1
#
_cell.length_a   1.000
_cell.length_b   1.000
_cell.length_c   1.000
_cell.angle_alpha   90.00
_cell.angle_beta   90.00
_cell.angle_gamma   90.00
#
_symmetry.space_group_name_H-M   'P 1'
#
loop_
_entity.id
_entity.type
_entity.pdbx_description
1 polymer ?
#
loop_
_entity_poly.entity_id
_entity_poly.type
_entity_poly.pdbx_seq_one_letter_code
_entity_poly.pdbx_strand_id
1 'polypeptide(L)' 'MNDHLREWLAKASPERRDEVAKKAGTSAGYLWQLAGGHRKPTPEIAERLQEASGGEITIAGLRPDLVPLAKKILQGAA' A
#
# COMPACT_ATOMS: atom_id res chain seq x y z
N MET A 1 -0.17 -10.32 -7.62
CA MET A 1 -1.38 -9.49 -7.41
C MET A 1 -1.34 -8.96 -5.99
N ASN A 2 -1.81 -7.74 -5.73
CA ASN A 2 -1.89 -7.19 -4.38
C ASN A 2 -3.37 -7.10 -3.95
N ASP A 3 -3.82 -8.12 -3.22
CA ASP A 3 -5.24 -8.28 -2.88
C ASP A 3 -5.72 -7.20 -1.92
N HIS A 4 -4.88 -6.78 -0.96
CA HIS A 4 -5.16 -5.67 -0.04
C HIS A 4 -5.52 -4.39 -0.80
N LEU A 5 -4.65 -3.96 -1.72
CA LEU A 5 -4.87 -2.75 -2.51
C LEU A 5 -6.03 -2.91 -3.49
N ARG A 6 -6.22 -4.10 -4.08
CA ARG A 6 -7.34 -4.39 -4.97
C ARG A 6 -8.68 -4.25 -4.26
N GLU A 7 -8.80 -4.79 -3.04
CA GLU A 7 -10.01 -4.67 -2.23
C GLU A 7 -10.27 -3.23 -1.82
N TRP A 8 -9.23 -2.50 -1.42
CA TRP A 8 -9.36 -1.08 -1.08
C TRP A 8 -9.85 -0.27 -2.29
N LEU A 9 -9.26 -0.49 -3.47
CA LEU A 9 -9.69 0.15 -4.71
C LEU A 9 -11.14 -0.20 -5.06
N ALA A 10 -11.60 -1.43 -4.81
CA ALA A 10 -13.00 -1.80 -5.07
C ALA A 10 -14.00 -1.07 -4.16
N LYS A 11 -13.61 -0.75 -2.91
CA LYS A 11 -14.47 -0.12 -1.90
C LYS A 11 -14.41 1.41 -1.93
N ALA A 12 -13.23 1.99 -2.16
CA ALA A 12 -13.03 3.43 -2.16
C ALA A 12 -13.76 4.09 -3.35
N SER A 13 -14.31 5.29 -3.15
CA SER A 13 -14.90 6.09 -4.24
C SER A 13 -13.80 6.59 -5.21
N PRO A 14 -14.13 6.91 -6.47
CA PRO A 14 -13.16 7.48 -7.41
C PRO A 14 -12.41 8.70 -6.85
N GLU A 15 -13.13 9.61 -6.17
CA GLU A 15 -12.56 10.83 -5.58
C GLU A 15 -11.57 10.48 -4.47
N ARG A 16 -11.89 9.49 -3.63
CA ARG A 16 -10.99 9.03 -2.56
C ARG A 16 -9.73 8.38 -3.12
N ARG A 17 -9.85 7.62 -4.21
CA ARG A 17 -8.70 7.01 -4.90
C ARG A 17 -7.75 8.08 -5.42
N ASP A 18 -8.29 9.11 -6.07
CA ASP A 18 -7.50 10.22 -6.60
C ASP A 18 -6.89 11.07 -5.48
N GLU A 19 -7.64 11.35 -4.42
CA GLU A 19 -7.15 12.08 -3.25
C GLU A 19 -5.94 11.38 -2.62
N VAL A 20 -6.06 10.08 -2.33
CA VAL A 20 -4.98 9.28 -1.71
C VAL A 20 -3.79 9.17 -2.66
N ALA A 21 -4.02 8.88 -3.94
CA ALA A 21 -2.96 8.80 -4.93
C ALA A 21 -2.17 10.12 -5.03
N LYS A 22 -2.88 11.25 -5.12
CA LYS A 22 -2.27 12.58 -5.20
C LYS A 22 -1.48 12.91 -3.94
N LYS A 23 -2.05 12.65 -2.76
CA LYS A 23 -1.36 12.84 -1.46
C LYS A 23 -0.10 11.99 -1.33
N ALA A 24 -0.11 10.77 -1.87
CA ALA A 24 1.05 9.89 -1.90
C ALA A 24 2.06 10.22 -3.03
N GLY A 25 1.83 11.27 -3.83
CA GLY A 25 2.70 11.66 -4.93
C GLY A 25 2.66 10.72 -6.14
N THR A 26 1.52 10.09 -6.40
CA THR A 26 1.30 9.14 -7.49
C THR A 26 -0.03 9.40 -8.23
N SER A 27 -0.54 8.42 -8.98
CA SER A 27 -1.82 8.48 -9.70
C SER A 27 -2.70 7.25 -9.43
N ALA A 28 -4.02 7.38 -9.59
CA ALA A 28 -4.93 6.25 -9.45
C ALA A 28 -4.61 5.10 -10.44
N GLY A 29 -4.15 5.45 -11.66
CA GLY A 29 -3.67 4.46 -12.63
C GLY A 29 -2.48 3.65 -12.11
N TYR A 30 -1.55 4.29 -11.39
CA TYR A 30 -0.44 3.59 -10.74
C TYR A 30 -0.94 2.63 -9.63
N LEU A 31 -1.96 3.03 -8.85
CA LEU A 31 -2.57 2.15 -7.85
C LEU A 31 -3.15 0.89 -8.49
N TRP A 32 -3.82 1.00 -9.64
CA TRP A 32 -4.31 -0.15 -10.40
C TRP A 32 -3.19 -1.05 -10.91
N GLN A 33 -2.05 -0.48 -11.34
CA GLN A 33 -0.87 -1.27 -11.73
C GLN A 33 -0.29 -2.07 -10.55
N LEU A 34 -0.24 -1.45 -9.36
CA LEU A 34 0.18 -2.13 -8.12
C LEU A 34 -0.81 -3.24 -7.74
N ALA A 35 -2.11 -2.95 -7.76
CA ALA A 35 -3.17 -3.92 -7.43
C ALA A 35 -3.14 -5.13 -8.37
N GLY A 36 -3.00 -4.90 -9.68
CA GLY A 36 -2.83 -5.95 -10.69
C GLY A 36 -1.54 -6.75 -10.55
N GLY A 37 -0.58 -6.30 -9.75
CA GLY A 37 0.71 -6.96 -9.56
C GLY A 37 1.70 -6.75 -10.70
N HIS A 38 1.45 -5.79 -11.60
CA HIS A 38 2.40 -5.40 -12.65
C HIS A 38 3.63 -4.70 -12.06
N ARG A 39 3.48 -4.12 -10.86
CA ARG A 39 4.51 -3.39 -10.14
C ARG A 39 4.46 -3.76 -8.66
N LYS A 40 5.62 -3.70 -8.02
CA LYS A 40 5.76 -3.84 -6.57
C LYS A 40 6.12 -2.47 -5.99
N PRO A 41 5.41 -1.97 -4.96
CA PRO A 41 5.71 -0.66 -4.39
C PRO A 41 7.05 -0.73 -3.63
N THR A 42 7.84 0.34 -3.69
CA THR A 42 8.99 0.50 -2.79
C THR A 42 8.50 0.68 -1.35
N PRO A 43 9.34 0.47 -0.31
CA PRO A 43 8.93 0.73 1.08
C PRO A 43 8.44 2.17 1.27
N GLU A 44 9.13 3.15 0.67
CA GLU A 44 8.76 4.57 0.71
C GLU A 44 7.39 4.86 0.07
N ILE A 45 7.06 4.25 -1.08
CA ILE A 45 5.73 4.38 -1.68
C ILE A 45 4.66 3.72 -0.81
N ALA A 46 4.97 2.59 -0.20
CA ALA A 46 4.04 1.91 0.69
C ALA A 46 3.74 2.75 1.95
N GLU A 47 4.75 3.39 2.51
CA GLU A 47 4.63 4.32 3.63
C GLU A 47 3.78 5.54 3.26
N ARG A 48 4.10 6.23 2.17
CA ARG A 48 3.31 7.39 1.69
C ARG A 48 1.85 7.04 1.43
N LEU A 49 1.56 5.86 0.88
CA LEU A 49 0.19 5.40 0.66
C LEU A 49 -0.54 5.12 1.97
N GLN A 50 0.16 4.57 2.97
CA GLN A 50 -0.41 4.36 4.30
C GLN A 50 -0.75 5.69 4.97
N GLU A 51 0.17 6.66 4.96
CA GLU A 51 -0.06 7.99 5.50
C GLU A 51 -1.19 8.73 4.78
N ALA A 52 -1.16 8.76 3.44
CA ALA A 52 -2.15 9.43 2.61
C ALA A 52 -3.57 8.87 2.78
N SER A 53 -3.68 7.57 3.02
CA SER A 53 -4.95 6.88 3.27
C SER A 53 -5.37 6.87 4.74
N GLY A 54 -4.57 7.41 5.66
CA GLY A 54 -4.87 7.34 7.09
C GLY A 54 -4.90 5.91 7.64
N GLY A 55 -4.11 5.00 7.06
CA GLY A 55 -3.99 3.61 7.50
C GLY A 55 -4.93 2.61 6.81
N GLU A 56 -5.83 3.04 5.91
CA GLU A 56 -6.68 2.11 5.15
C GLU A 56 -5.85 1.20 4.23
N ILE A 57 -4.82 1.77 3.60
CA ILE A 57 -3.78 1.03 2.90
C ILE A 57 -2.64 0.80 3.88
N THR A 58 -2.18 -0.43 4.07
CA THR A 58 -1.10 -0.70 5.03
C THR A 58 0.18 -1.13 4.33
N ILE A 59 1.34 -0.82 4.92
CA ILE A 59 2.64 -1.33 4.45
C ILE A 59 2.63 -2.86 4.45
N ALA A 60 2.05 -3.49 5.48
CA ALA A 60 1.93 -4.94 5.56
C ALA A 60 1.09 -5.54 4.41
N GLY A 61 0.02 -4.85 4.00
CA GLY A 61 -0.79 -5.24 2.84
C GLY A 61 -0.10 -4.99 1.50
N LEU A 62 0.65 -3.89 1.37
CA LEU A 62 1.40 -3.56 0.15
C LEU A 62 2.68 -4.39 -0.03
N ARG A 63 3.31 -4.76 1.08
CA ARG A 63 4.60 -5.44 1.18
C ARG A 63 4.56 -6.59 2.18
N PRO A 64 3.73 -7.61 1.92
CA PRO A 64 3.65 -8.80 2.79
C PRO A 64 5.00 -9.51 2.92
N ASP A 65 5.89 -9.36 1.93
CA ASP A 65 7.26 -9.89 1.97
C ASP A 65 8.13 -9.30 3.09
N LEU A 66 7.80 -8.10 3.59
CA LEU A 66 8.54 -7.47 4.69
C LEU A 66 8.05 -7.95 6.07
N VAL A 67 6.86 -8.55 6.16
CA VAL A 67 6.25 -8.95 7.45
C VAL A 67 7.08 -9.99 8.21
N PRO A 68 7.60 -11.07 7.57
CA PRO A 68 8.44 -12.02 8.28
C PRO A 68 9.74 -11.40 8.83
N LEU A 69 10.34 -10.47 8.07
CA LEU A 69 11.54 -9.75 8.50
C LEU A 69 11.23 -8.85 9.70
N ALA A 70 10.15 -8.08 9.63
CA ALA A 70 9.70 -7.23 10.74
C ALA A 70 9.44 -8.05 12.02
N LYS A 71 8.78 -9.20 11.89
CA LYS A 71 8.56 -10.12 13.03
C LYS A 71 9.87 -10.57 13.68
N LYS A 72 10.87 -11.00 12.88
CA LYS A 72 12.18 -11.42 13.40
C LYS A 72 12.91 -10.29 14.12
N ILE A 73 12.90 -9.09 13.56
CA ILE A 73 13.53 -7.91 14.18
C ILE A 73 12.89 -7.61 15.53
N LEU A 74 11.56 -7.58 15.59
CA LEU A 74 10.82 -7.30 16.83
C LEU A 74 11.02 -8.38 17.90
N GLN A 75 11.17 -9.64 17.50
CA GLN A 75 11.41 -10.75 18.42
C GLN A 75 12.86 -10.83 18.93
N GLY A 76 13.84 -10.39 18.13
CA GLY A 76 15.26 -10.38 18.50
C GLY A 76 15.73 -9.11 19.21
N ALA A 77 14.88 -8.08 19.27
CA ALA A 77 15.14 -6.83 19.99
C ALA A 77 14.62 -6.85 21.45
N ALA A 78 14.15 -8.01 21.93
CA ALA A 78 13.62 -8.24 23.27
C ALA A 78 14.64 -8.91 24.20
#